data_AF-A0A7S3P5S3-F1
#
_entry.id   AF-A0A7S3P5S3-F1
#
_cell.length_a   1.000
_cell.length_b   1.000
_cell.length_c   1.000
_cell.angle_alpha   90.00
_cell.angle_beta   90.00
_cell.angle_gamma   90.00
#
_symmetry.space_group_name_H-M   'P 1'
#
loop_
_entity.id
_entity.type
_entity.pdbx_description
1 polymer ?
#
loop_
_entity_poly.entity_id
_entity_poly.type
_entity_poly.pdbx_seq_one_letter_code
_entity_poly.pdbx_strand_id
1 'polypeptide(L)'
;ASVVFRSESHHHCCFDSLNLYCCPIPKVSVCLDLAKKDFPRRTMTDVDSNEDKVPSAEVSKDTNLAPFNPSSETAQLQSIALMDLKADDILFDLGCGDGRLLIKAVSQVEGLRCIGVEIDQIFVDRANQAITDLPEHVQKRIQIRCQDVTKVLDTSGSFEGTTEASTERTVPERRRLEDVSIHDASVIYLYLLPRGLLQIKPLLDEMVSQRLKKGGSLRVVAYTFQVKGWEPSRVDTSTKSGVPIYLYHFP
;
A
#
# COMPACT_ATOMS: atom_id res chain seq x y z
N ALA A 1 -30.58 -47.13 -30.83
CA ALA A 1 -30.15 -46.92 -32.22
C ALA A 1 -29.45 -45.58 -32.29
N SER A 2 -28.13 -45.61 -32.41
CA SER A 2 -27.25 -44.45 -32.48
C SER A 2 -27.25 -43.90 -33.90
N VAL A 3 -27.33 -42.58 -34.08
CA VAL A 3 -27.04 -41.94 -35.37
C VAL A 3 -25.97 -40.89 -35.14
N VAL A 4 -24.80 -41.22 -35.67
CA VAL A 4 -23.60 -40.40 -35.83
C VAL A 4 -23.76 -39.62 -37.13
N PHE A 5 -23.44 -38.32 -37.12
CA PHE A 5 -23.00 -37.63 -38.34
C PHE A 5 -21.71 -36.87 -38.04
N ARG A 6 -20.63 -37.31 -38.70
CA ARG A 6 -19.39 -36.57 -38.89
C ARG A 6 -19.54 -35.68 -40.12
N SER A 7 -18.93 -34.51 -40.10
CA SER A 7 -18.31 -33.92 -41.30
C SER A 7 -17.06 -33.15 -40.91
N GLU A 8 -15.92 -33.61 -41.40
CA GLU A 8 -14.65 -32.88 -41.42
C GLU A 8 -14.62 -31.93 -42.62
N SER A 9 -13.98 -30.78 -42.45
CA SER A 9 -13.21 -30.15 -43.52
C SER A 9 -12.14 -29.21 -42.95
N HIS A 10 -10.89 -29.55 -43.24
CA HIS A 10 -9.70 -28.71 -43.06
C HIS A 10 -9.74 -27.50 -43.99
N HIS A 11 -9.24 -26.34 -43.56
CA HIS A 11 -8.54 -25.37 -44.42
C HIS A 11 -7.45 -24.65 -43.60
N HIS A 12 -6.20 -24.88 -43.99
CA HIS A 12 -5.03 -24.07 -43.63
C HIS A 12 -5.05 -22.78 -44.47
N CYS A 13 -4.83 -21.62 -43.85
CA CYS A 13 -4.27 -20.44 -44.52
C CYS A 13 -3.54 -19.56 -43.49
N CYS A 14 -2.22 -19.44 -43.64
CA CYS A 14 -1.41 -18.35 -43.10
C CYS A 14 -1.24 -17.30 -44.20
N PHE A 15 -1.47 -16.02 -43.90
CA PHE A 15 -0.52 -14.89 -44.06
C PHE A 15 -1.25 -13.53 -43.94
N ASP A 16 -0.65 -12.66 -43.13
CA ASP A 16 -0.54 -11.20 -43.18
C ASP A 16 -1.73 -10.21 -43.15
N SER A 17 -1.46 -9.21 -42.30
CA SER A 17 -1.73 -7.78 -42.42
C SER A 17 -3.02 -7.18 -41.83
N LEU A 18 -2.79 -6.32 -40.82
CA LEU A 18 -3.45 -5.03 -40.57
C LEU A 18 -4.99 -4.98 -40.64
N ASN A 19 -5.65 -4.90 -39.48
CA ASN A 19 -6.51 -3.76 -39.17
C ASN A 19 -7.11 -3.79 -37.75
N LEU A 20 -7.13 -2.60 -37.15
CA LEU A 20 -7.89 -2.21 -35.96
C LEU A 20 -9.37 -2.61 -36.11
N TYR A 21 -9.94 -3.24 -35.08
CA TYR A 21 -11.39 -3.32 -34.92
C TYR A 21 -11.83 -2.49 -33.71
N CYS A 22 -12.36 -1.29 -34.02
CA CYS A 22 -13.30 -0.57 -33.17
C CYS A 22 -14.61 -1.37 -33.09
N CYS A 23 -15.07 -1.64 -31.87
CA CYS A 23 -16.38 -2.24 -31.62
C CYS A 23 -17.46 -1.13 -31.52
N PRO A 24 -18.58 -1.20 -32.27
CA PRO A 24 -19.63 -0.19 -32.24
C PRO A 24 -20.66 -0.46 -31.13
N ILE A 25 -20.90 0.53 -30.27
CA ILE A 25 -21.99 0.52 -29.28
C ILE A 25 -23.22 1.23 -29.89
N PRO A 26 -24.44 0.65 -29.82
CA PRO A 26 -25.63 1.24 -30.41
C PRO A 26 -26.16 2.43 -29.61
N LYS A 27 -26.54 3.49 -30.34
CA LYS A 27 -27.23 4.69 -29.85
C LYS A 27 -28.68 4.36 -29.48
N VAL A 28 -29.09 4.68 -28.25
CA VAL A 28 -30.50 4.84 -27.90
C VAL A 28 -30.70 6.27 -27.42
N SER A 29 -31.56 6.98 -28.15
CA SER A 29 -32.02 8.34 -27.88
C SER A 29 -33.22 8.28 -26.93
N VAL A 30 -33.12 8.96 -25.79
CA VAL A 30 -34.29 9.39 -25.00
C VAL A 30 -34.06 10.86 -24.65
N CYS A 31 -34.98 11.70 -25.09
CA CYS A 31 -35.00 13.14 -24.90
C CYS A 31 -36.29 13.52 -24.14
N LEU A 32 -36.23 14.65 -23.42
CA LEU A 32 -37.25 15.33 -22.59
C LEU A 32 -37.43 14.77 -21.17
N ASP A 33 -37.48 15.55 -20.08
CA ASP A 33 -37.90 16.95 -19.95
C ASP A 33 -37.14 17.73 -18.86
N LEU A 34 -36.99 19.03 -19.11
CA LEU A 34 -36.44 20.05 -18.22
C LEU A 34 -37.47 20.49 -17.18
N ALA A 35 -37.17 20.31 -15.90
CA ALA A 35 -37.88 20.97 -14.80
C ALA A 35 -36.93 21.92 -14.05
N LYS A 36 -37.26 23.21 -14.15
CA LYS A 36 -36.60 24.36 -13.52
C LYS A 36 -36.56 24.20 -11.99
N LYS A 37 -35.39 24.36 -11.38
CA LYS A 37 -35.27 24.77 -9.98
C LYS A 37 -34.35 25.98 -9.92
N ASP A 38 -34.95 27.11 -9.60
CA ASP A 38 -34.32 28.41 -9.42
C ASP A 38 -33.30 28.36 -8.29
N PHE A 39 -32.06 28.76 -8.59
CA PHE A 39 -31.01 29.01 -7.61
C PHE A 39 -30.77 30.54 -7.59
N PRO A 40 -30.95 31.24 -6.45
CA PRO A 40 -30.77 32.68 -6.43
C PRO A 40 -29.28 33.05 -6.53
N ARG A 41 -28.96 33.94 -7.49
CA ARG A 41 -27.67 34.65 -7.57
C ARG A 41 -27.60 35.66 -6.44
N ARG A 42 -26.59 35.56 -5.57
CA ARG A 42 -26.20 36.67 -4.69
C ARG A 42 -25.14 37.51 -5.39
N THR A 43 -25.44 38.79 -5.50
CA THR A 43 -24.54 39.86 -5.94
C THR A 43 -23.60 40.26 -4.79
N MET A 44 -22.36 40.60 -5.13
CA MET A 44 -21.43 41.33 -4.27
C MET A 44 -21.99 42.72 -3.97
N THR A 45 -22.36 43.00 -2.73
CA THR A 45 -22.09 44.29 -2.06
C THR A 45 -22.03 44.06 -0.55
N ASP A 46 -21.17 44.87 0.08
CA ASP A 46 -21.14 45.25 1.49
C ASP A 46 -20.29 44.40 2.45
N VAL A 47 -19.12 44.98 2.70
CA VAL A 47 -18.18 44.77 3.79
C VAL A 47 -18.90 45.08 5.11
N ASP A 48 -18.86 44.16 6.05
CA ASP A 48 -18.96 44.50 7.47
C ASP A 48 -17.95 43.67 8.26
N SER A 49 -17.02 44.41 8.85
CA SER A 49 -16.03 43.98 9.82
C SER A 49 -16.70 43.48 11.10
N ASN A 50 -16.51 42.20 11.42
CA ASN A 50 -16.58 41.71 12.79
C ASN A 50 -15.71 40.46 12.91
N GLU A 51 -14.45 40.67 13.31
CA GLU A 51 -13.71 39.68 14.07
C GLU A 51 -14.46 39.48 15.38
N ASP A 52 -15.10 38.32 15.57
CA ASP A 52 -15.21 37.73 16.89
C ASP A 52 -15.73 36.28 16.84
N LYS A 53 -14.84 35.40 17.32
CA LYS A 53 -15.16 34.23 18.14
C LYS A 53 -15.83 33.03 17.47
N VAL A 54 -15.01 32.24 16.76
CA VAL A 54 -15.29 30.80 16.61
C VAL A 54 -15.06 30.15 17.98
N PRO A 55 -16.05 29.47 18.58
CA PRO A 55 -15.85 28.75 19.84
C PRO A 55 -14.84 27.63 19.63
N SER A 56 -13.81 27.62 20.48
CA SER A 56 -12.82 26.56 20.60
C SER A 56 -13.49 25.25 21.03
N ALA A 57 -13.93 24.47 20.03
CA ALA A 57 -14.15 23.05 20.20
C ALA A 57 -12.78 22.36 20.18
N GLU A 58 -12.53 21.57 21.21
CA GLU A 58 -11.25 20.96 21.56
C GLU A 58 -10.67 20.13 20.40
N VAL A 59 -9.43 20.44 20.00
CA VAL A 59 -8.69 19.68 19.00
C VAL A 59 -8.28 18.35 19.62
N SER A 60 -9.00 17.27 19.29
CA SER A 60 -8.55 15.91 19.55
C SER A 60 -7.22 15.67 18.84
N LYS A 61 -6.25 15.07 19.54
CA LYS A 61 -4.95 14.71 18.98
C LYS A 61 -5.14 13.59 17.94
N ASP A 62 -5.36 13.96 16.67
CA ASP A 62 -5.56 13.02 15.56
C ASP A 62 -4.28 12.20 15.31
N THR A 63 -4.16 11.04 15.96
CA THR A 63 -3.12 10.03 15.70
C THR A 63 -3.47 9.12 14.52
N ASN A 64 -4.62 9.32 13.89
CA ASN A 64 -5.07 8.50 12.79
C ASN A 64 -4.58 9.06 11.44
N LEU A 65 -3.69 8.32 10.77
CA LEU A 65 -3.07 8.72 9.50
C LEU A 65 -4.03 8.62 8.30
N ALA A 66 -5.03 7.73 8.38
CA ALA A 66 -6.09 7.54 7.38
C ALA A 66 -7.23 6.67 7.94
N PRO A 67 -8.50 6.89 7.53
CA PRO A 67 -9.57 5.93 7.84
C PRO A 67 -9.31 4.57 7.15
N PHE A 68 -9.80 3.48 7.74
CA PHE A 68 -9.70 2.16 7.11
C PHE A 68 -10.51 2.13 5.80
N ASN A 69 -9.80 2.12 4.69
CA ASN A 69 -10.34 1.87 3.36
C ASN A 69 -9.49 0.77 2.70
N PRO A 70 -9.96 -0.47 2.65
CA PRO A 70 -9.13 -1.57 2.21
C PRO A 70 -8.77 -1.45 0.73
N SER A 71 -7.49 -1.69 0.39
CA SER A 71 -7.07 -1.73 -1.01
C SER A 71 -7.79 -2.85 -1.77
N SER A 72 -8.24 -2.54 -2.99
CA SER A 72 -8.85 -3.54 -3.89
C SER A 72 -7.83 -4.62 -4.26
N GLU A 73 -8.31 -5.80 -4.64
CA GLU A 73 -7.42 -6.90 -5.04
C GLU A 73 -6.48 -6.52 -6.20
N THR A 74 -6.99 -5.79 -7.19
CA THR A 74 -6.18 -5.35 -8.33
C THR A 74 -5.09 -4.37 -7.89
N ALA A 75 -5.42 -3.42 -7.01
CA ALA A 75 -4.44 -2.50 -6.47
C ALA A 75 -3.34 -3.25 -5.70
N GLN A 76 -3.70 -4.23 -4.86
CA GLN A 76 -2.72 -5.05 -4.15
C GLN A 76 -1.78 -5.80 -5.11
N LEU A 77 -2.32 -6.46 -6.14
CA LEU A 77 -1.53 -7.22 -7.10
C LEU A 77 -0.57 -6.31 -7.88
N GLN A 78 -1.04 -5.13 -8.30
CA GLN A 78 -0.23 -4.16 -9.03
C GLN A 78 0.85 -3.54 -8.13
N SER A 79 0.53 -3.21 -6.89
CA SER A 79 1.51 -2.73 -5.91
C SER A 79 2.58 -3.78 -5.63
N ILE A 80 2.20 -5.04 -5.42
CA ILE A 80 3.14 -6.15 -5.19
C ILE A 80 4.05 -6.36 -6.41
N ALA A 81 3.49 -6.34 -7.62
CA ALA A 81 4.27 -6.45 -8.84
C ALA A 81 5.27 -5.28 -9.00
N LEU A 82 4.85 -4.06 -8.64
CA LEU A 82 5.69 -2.86 -8.74
C LEU A 82 6.82 -2.82 -7.69
N MET A 83 6.61 -3.45 -6.52
CA MET A 83 7.63 -3.55 -5.46
C MET A 83 8.83 -4.42 -5.86
N ASP A 84 8.66 -5.34 -6.81
CA ASP A 84 9.68 -6.31 -7.24
C ASP A 84 10.29 -7.10 -6.06
N LEU A 85 9.42 -7.63 -5.19
CA LEU A 85 9.79 -8.28 -3.92
C LEU A 85 10.68 -9.52 -4.13
N LYS A 86 11.71 -9.65 -3.30
CA LYS A 86 12.70 -10.74 -3.29
C LYS A 86 12.63 -11.56 -1.99
N ALA A 87 13.30 -12.71 -1.98
CA ALA A 87 13.30 -13.63 -0.85
C ALA A 87 14.05 -13.10 0.40
N ASP A 88 14.95 -12.14 0.22
CA ASP A 88 15.69 -11.46 1.28
C ASP A 88 15.08 -10.12 1.69
N ASP A 89 13.98 -9.71 1.04
CA ASP A 89 13.30 -8.48 1.40
C ASP A 89 12.61 -8.55 2.76
N ILE A 90 12.58 -7.39 3.40
CA ILE A 90 11.79 -7.11 4.59
C ILE A 90 10.81 -5.99 4.20
N LEU A 91 9.57 -6.40 3.96
CA LEU A 91 8.46 -5.53 3.60
C LEU A 91 7.78 -4.99 4.85
N PHE A 92 7.73 -3.67 4.98
CA PHE A 92 6.90 -2.98 5.96
C PHE A 92 5.64 -2.40 5.32
N ASP A 93 4.50 -2.53 6.00
CA ASP A 93 3.25 -1.85 5.64
C ASP A 93 2.84 -0.93 6.80
N LEU A 94 2.88 0.39 6.56
CA LEU A 94 2.63 1.41 7.59
C LEU A 94 1.16 1.84 7.54
N GLY A 95 0.37 1.35 8.50
CA GLY A 95 -1.10 1.39 8.47
C GLY A 95 -1.67 0.16 7.75
N CYS A 96 -1.25 -1.04 8.17
CA CYS A 96 -1.53 -2.27 7.43
C CYS A 96 -3.00 -2.73 7.47
N GLY A 97 -3.83 -2.14 8.34
CA GLY A 97 -5.22 -2.54 8.51
C GLY A 97 -5.36 -4.02 8.83
N ASP A 98 -6.16 -4.74 8.04
CA ASP A 98 -6.35 -6.19 8.19
C ASP A 98 -5.22 -7.05 7.60
N GLY A 99 -4.08 -6.44 7.23
CA GLY A 99 -2.89 -7.15 6.77
C GLY A 99 -3.01 -7.78 5.38
N ARG A 100 -4.09 -7.53 4.63
CA ARG A 100 -4.38 -8.19 3.35
C ARG A 100 -3.25 -8.14 2.32
N LEU A 101 -2.55 -7.01 2.24
CA LEU A 101 -1.45 -6.83 1.29
C LEU A 101 -0.23 -7.65 1.70
N LEU A 102 0.12 -7.63 2.99
CA LEU A 102 1.21 -8.42 3.54
C LEU A 102 0.94 -9.92 3.40
N ILE A 103 -0.26 -10.38 3.73
CA ILE A 103 -0.68 -11.77 3.60
C ILE A 103 -0.54 -12.24 2.14
N LYS A 104 -0.98 -11.40 1.20
CA LYS A 104 -0.86 -11.68 -0.23
C LYS A 104 0.61 -11.73 -0.67
N ALA A 105 1.43 -10.77 -0.26
CA ALA A 105 2.85 -10.70 -0.61
C ALA A 105 3.65 -11.89 -0.04
N VAL A 106 3.53 -12.16 1.27
CA VAL A 106 4.27 -13.23 1.96
C VAL A 106 3.91 -14.61 1.42
N SER A 107 2.67 -14.80 0.96
CA SER A 107 2.20 -16.05 0.37
C SER A 107 2.71 -16.27 -1.07
N GLN A 108 3.07 -15.20 -1.79
CA GLN A 108 3.54 -15.28 -3.17
C GLN A 108 5.06 -15.37 -3.29
N VAL A 109 5.79 -14.81 -2.33
CA VAL A 109 7.25 -14.73 -2.38
C VAL A 109 7.83 -15.59 -1.26
N GLU A 110 8.47 -16.69 -1.65
CA GLU A 110 9.18 -17.56 -0.72
C GLU A 110 10.35 -16.81 -0.08
N GLY A 111 10.52 -16.97 1.24
CA GLY A 111 11.58 -16.30 2.00
C GLY A 111 11.28 -14.85 2.41
N LEU A 112 10.38 -14.14 1.72
CA LEU A 112 9.97 -12.77 2.05
C LEU A 112 9.52 -12.68 3.50
N ARG A 113 9.88 -11.59 4.16
CA ARG A 113 9.46 -11.25 5.52
C ARG A 113 8.61 -10.00 5.52
N CYS A 114 7.56 -10.00 6.33
CA CYS A 114 6.56 -8.94 6.36
C CYS A 114 6.32 -8.45 7.78
N ILE A 115 6.28 -7.13 7.97
CA ILE A 115 5.91 -6.51 9.24
C ILE A 115 4.85 -5.44 8.97
N GLY A 116 3.67 -5.62 9.56
CA GLY A 116 2.61 -4.63 9.54
C GLY A 116 2.64 -3.78 10.80
N VAL A 117 2.45 -2.47 10.65
CA VAL A 117 2.25 -1.56 11.78
C VAL A 117 0.84 -1.01 11.68
N GLU A 118 0.04 -1.20 12.73
CA GLU A 118 -1.34 -0.75 12.81
C GLU A 118 -1.61 -0.20 14.22
N ILE A 119 -2.36 0.89 14.32
CA ILE A 119 -2.64 1.56 15.59
C ILE A 119 -3.94 1.06 16.23
N ASP A 120 -4.91 0.65 15.41
CA ASP A 120 -6.22 0.21 15.86
C ASP A 120 -6.21 -1.31 16.14
N GLN A 121 -6.38 -1.65 17.41
CA GLN A 121 -6.40 -3.02 17.90
C GLN A 121 -7.42 -3.90 17.17
N ILE A 122 -8.55 -3.35 16.72
CA ILE A 122 -9.57 -4.11 15.99
C ILE A 122 -9.00 -4.65 14.67
N PHE A 123 -8.19 -3.85 13.98
CA PHE A 123 -7.55 -4.27 12.72
C PHE A 123 -6.36 -5.18 12.96
N VAL A 124 -5.59 -4.96 14.03
CA VAL A 124 -4.56 -5.89 14.49
C VAL A 124 -5.13 -7.28 14.74
N ASP A 125 -6.24 -7.38 15.47
CA ASP A 125 -6.90 -8.65 15.77
C ASP A 125 -7.39 -9.34 14.50
N ARG A 126 -7.98 -8.58 13.57
CA ARG A 126 -8.41 -9.11 12.26
C ARG A 126 -7.24 -9.63 11.43
N ALA A 127 -6.14 -8.89 11.38
CA ALA A 127 -4.94 -9.30 10.65
C ALA A 127 -4.33 -10.56 11.26
N ASN A 128 -4.21 -10.62 12.59
CA ASN A 128 -3.72 -11.81 13.29
C ASN A 128 -4.62 -13.03 13.07
N GLN A 129 -5.95 -12.86 13.10
CA GLN A 129 -6.88 -13.92 12.79
C GLN A 129 -6.77 -14.40 11.34
N ALA A 130 -6.51 -13.51 10.38
CA ALA A 130 -6.26 -13.92 9.00
C ALA A 130 -4.90 -14.64 8.85
N ILE A 131 -3.91 -14.30 9.67
CA ILE A 131 -2.61 -14.97 9.69
C ILE A 131 -2.71 -16.39 10.24
N THR A 132 -3.53 -16.66 11.26
CA THR A 132 -3.66 -18.00 11.84
C THR A 132 -4.22 -19.03 10.85
N ASP A 133 -4.95 -18.58 9.83
CA ASP A 133 -5.47 -19.42 8.75
C ASP A 133 -4.41 -19.80 7.69
N LEU A 134 -3.21 -19.21 7.73
CA LEU A 134 -2.12 -19.48 6.79
C LEU A 134 -1.31 -20.73 7.19
N PRO A 135 -0.55 -21.35 6.28
CA PRO A 135 0.38 -22.42 6.64
C PRO A 135 1.43 -21.96 7.66
N GLU A 136 1.82 -22.82 8.60
CA GLU A 136 2.73 -22.47 9.72
C GLU A 136 4.05 -21.83 9.26
N HIS A 137 4.62 -22.30 8.14
CA HIS A 137 5.85 -21.73 7.58
C HIS A 137 5.68 -20.31 7.01
N VAL A 138 4.45 -19.91 6.66
CA VAL A 138 4.11 -18.56 6.24
C VAL A 138 3.88 -17.67 7.47
N GLN A 139 3.19 -18.19 8.49
CA GLN A 139 2.94 -17.47 9.74
C GLN A 139 4.24 -16.94 10.37
N LYS A 140 5.30 -17.76 10.38
CA LYS A 140 6.63 -17.39 10.91
C LYS A 140 7.33 -16.25 10.15
N ARG A 141 6.80 -15.83 8.99
CA ARG A 141 7.37 -14.79 8.13
C ARG A 141 6.61 -13.48 8.15
N ILE A 142 5.48 -13.41 8.87
CA ILE A 142 4.65 -12.20 8.97
C ILE A 142 4.38 -11.87 10.44
N GLN A 143 4.45 -10.59 10.80
CA GLN A 143 4.11 -10.10 12.14
C GLN A 143 3.32 -8.79 12.03
N ILE A 144 2.30 -8.64 12.87
CA ILE A 144 1.56 -7.38 13.03
C ILE A 144 1.93 -6.76 14.38
N ARG A 145 2.30 -5.48 14.35
CA ARG A 145 2.67 -4.69 15.54
C ARG A 145 1.59 -3.66 15.79
N CYS A 146 0.95 -3.75 16.96
CA CYS A 146 0.02 -2.73 17.43
C CYS A 146 0.80 -1.50 17.92
N GLN A 147 1.10 -0.55 17.03
CA GLN A 147 1.95 0.61 17.32
C GLN A 147 1.50 1.84 16.52
N ASP A 148 1.78 3.02 17.08
CA ASP A 148 1.64 4.29 16.38
C ASP A 148 2.86 4.52 15.46
N VAL A 149 2.64 4.51 14.15
CA VAL A 149 3.70 4.72 13.14
C VAL A 149 4.50 6.01 13.41
N THR A 150 3.86 7.05 13.93
CA THR A 150 4.53 8.35 14.19
C THR A 150 5.55 8.29 15.33
N LYS A 151 5.49 7.25 16.18
CA LYS A 151 6.36 7.06 17.34
C LYS A 151 7.33 5.89 17.19
N VAL A 152 7.35 5.22 16.04
CA VAL A 152 8.20 4.03 15.83
C VAL A 152 9.69 4.34 16.03
N LEU A 153 10.12 5.58 15.76
CA LEU A 153 11.51 6.02 16.00
C LEU A 153 11.90 6.01 17.49
N ASP A 154 10.97 6.32 18.38
CA ASP A 154 11.25 6.51 19.82
C ASP A 154 11.52 5.20 20.56
N THR A 155 11.22 4.04 19.94
CA THR A 155 11.38 2.72 20.59
C THR A 155 12.75 2.09 20.31
N SER A 156 13.64 2.79 19.60
CA SER A 156 15.00 2.32 19.30
C SER A 156 15.98 2.40 20.51
N GLY A 157 15.51 2.77 21.70
CA GLY A 157 16.34 3.11 22.87
C GLY A 157 16.17 2.29 24.15
N SER A 158 15.39 1.21 24.18
CA SER A 158 15.26 0.40 25.42
C SER A 158 15.02 -1.08 25.14
N PHE A 159 16.08 -1.75 24.69
CA PHE A 159 16.28 -3.15 24.98
C PHE A 159 17.71 -3.34 25.47
N GLU A 160 17.89 -3.32 26.79
CA GLU A 160 19.13 -3.78 27.43
C GLU A 160 19.23 -5.29 27.25
N GLY A 161 19.83 -5.70 26.13
CA GLY A 161 20.32 -7.06 25.94
C GLY A 161 21.74 -7.15 26.47
N THR A 162 21.91 -7.82 27.61
CA THR A 162 23.20 -8.21 28.15
C THR A 162 23.99 -9.01 27.12
N THR A 163 25.16 -8.48 26.75
CA THR A 163 26.17 -9.19 25.96
C THR A 163 26.69 -10.40 26.73
N GLU A 164 26.50 -11.58 26.17
CA GLU A 164 27.45 -12.67 26.32
C GLU A 164 27.94 -13.09 24.93
N ALA A 165 29.24 -12.87 24.74
CA ALA A 165 29.98 -13.28 23.58
C ALA A 165 30.26 -14.79 23.67
N SER A 166 29.77 -15.54 22.70
CA SER A 166 30.28 -16.89 22.42
C SER A 166 30.52 -17.03 20.93
N THR A 167 31.81 -17.06 20.60
CA THR A 167 32.40 -17.38 19.30
C THR A 167 31.99 -18.78 18.86
N GLU A 168 31.09 -18.85 17.90
CA GLU A 168 30.97 -19.97 16.97
C GLU A 168 30.50 -19.42 15.62
N ARG A 169 31.22 -19.74 14.53
CA ARG A 169 30.82 -19.37 13.17
C ARG A 169 29.69 -20.30 12.71
N THR A 170 28.53 -20.13 13.30
CA THR A 170 27.25 -20.59 12.76
C THR A 170 26.81 -19.59 11.69
N VAL A 171 26.20 -20.08 10.60
CA VAL A 171 25.46 -19.23 9.65
C VAL A 171 24.54 -18.34 10.49
N PRO A 172 24.54 -17.00 10.36
CA PRO A 172 23.78 -16.15 11.26
C PRO A 172 22.32 -16.59 11.22
N GLU A 173 21.81 -17.12 12.33
CA GLU A 173 20.41 -17.47 12.44
C GLU A 173 19.60 -16.20 12.12
N ARG A 174 18.67 -16.29 11.16
CA ARG A 174 17.88 -15.14 10.73
C ARG A 174 17.21 -14.55 11.99
N ARG A 175 17.51 -13.28 12.31
CA ARG A 175 16.90 -12.55 13.45
C ARG A 175 15.39 -12.75 13.47
N ARG A 176 14.78 -12.92 14.64
CA ARG A 176 13.32 -13.06 14.79
C ARG A 176 12.62 -11.78 14.32
N LEU A 177 11.34 -11.86 13.97
CA LEU A 177 10.61 -10.69 13.45
C LEU A 177 10.46 -9.62 14.52
N GLU A 178 10.34 -10.01 15.78
CA GLU A 178 10.31 -9.11 16.94
C GLU A 178 11.52 -8.16 16.99
N ASP A 179 12.71 -8.67 16.65
CA ASP A 179 13.99 -7.93 16.74
C ASP A 179 14.28 -7.07 15.51
N VAL A 180 13.45 -7.13 14.47
CA VAL A 180 13.63 -6.36 13.24
C VAL A 180 13.21 -4.91 13.50
N SER A 181 14.17 -3.99 13.38
CA SER A 181 13.87 -2.56 13.45
C SER A 181 13.25 -2.09 12.14
N ILE A 182 12.48 -1.00 12.18
CA ILE A 182 11.98 -0.37 10.97
C ILE A 182 13.13 0.02 10.00
N HIS A 183 14.31 0.36 10.53
CA HIS A 183 15.50 0.68 9.72
C HIS A 183 16.07 -0.52 8.95
N ASP A 184 15.65 -1.75 9.26
CA ASP A 184 16.03 -2.95 8.52
C ASP A 184 15.17 -3.13 7.24
N ALA A 185 14.08 -2.37 7.09
CA ALA A 185 13.21 -2.44 5.92
C ALA A 185 13.99 -2.23 4.62
N SER A 186 13.71 -3.08 3.62
CA SER A 186 14.17 -2.91 2.24
C SER A 186 13.06 -2.46 1.31
N VAL A 187 11.80 -2.69 1.70
CA VAL A 187 10.61 -2.28 0.97
C VAL A 187 9.57 -1.73 1.95
N ILE A 188 8.92 -0.62 1.60
CA ILE A 188 7.81 -0.04 2.36
C ILE A 188 6.62 0.13 1.45
N TYR A 189 5.43 -0.26 1.92
CA TYR A 189 4.16 0.07 1.31
C TYR A 189 3.42 1.12 2.13
N LEU A 190 2.81 2.08 1.45
CA LEU A 190 2.06 3.19 2.03
C LEU A 190 0.71 3.34 1.34
N TYR A 191 -0.37 3.34 2.12
CA TYR A 191 -1.68 3.78 1.66
C TYR A 191 -2.35 4.68 2.70
N LEU A 192 -1.88 5.94 2.76
CA LEU A 192 -2.26 6.92 3.77
C LEU A 192 -2.77 8.21 3.12
N LEU A 193 -3.49 9.04 3.88
CA LEU A 193 -3.90 10.36 3.42
C LEU A 193 -2.71 11.34 3.35
N PRO A 194 -2.79 12.42 2.56
CA PRO A 194 -1.70 13.40 2.44
C PRO A 194 -1.22 13.97 3.78
N ARG A 195 -2.14 14.23 4.73
CA ARG A 195 -1.78 14.68 6.09
C ARG A 195 -0.95 13.64 6.83
N GLY A 196 -1.35 12.37 6.75
CA GLY A 196 -0.62 11.25 7.37
C GLY A 196 0.76 11.04 6.75
N LEU A 197 0.86 11.09 5.42
CA LEU A 197 2.15 11.03 4.71
C LEU A 197 3.10 12.16 5.14
N LEU A 198 2.59 13.38 5.31
CA LEU A 198 3.38 14.50 5.82
C LEU A 198 3.85 14.29 7.27
N GLN A 199 3.02 13.69 8.12
CA GLN A 199 3.38 13.40 9.51
C GLN A 199 4.50 12.36 9.61
N ILE A 200 4.47 11.31 8.79
CA ILE A 200 5.50 10.25 8.80
C ILE A 200 6.71 10.56 7.90
N LYS A 201 6.67 11.66 7.13
CA LYS A 201 7.75 12.04 6.21
C LYS A 201 9.14 12.13 6.89
N PRO A 202 9.30 12.70 8.10
CA PRO A 202 10.60 12.73 8.77
C PRO A 202 11.14 11.33 9.06
N LEU A 203 10.28 10.38 9.45
CA LEU A 203 10.65 8.97 9.63
C LEU A 203 11.10 8.36 8.29
N LEU A 204 10.34 8.57 7.22
CA LEU A 204 10.70 8.06 5.89
C LEU A 204 12.07 8.61 5.41
N ASP A 205 12.32 9.91 5.59
CA ASP A 205 13.60 10.54 5.23
C ASP A 205 14.77 10.00 6.06
N GLU A 206 14.56 9.76 7.35
CA GLU A 206 15.57 9.14 8.22
C GLU A 206 15.85 7.69 7.80
N MET A 207 14.82 6.91 7.48
CA MET A 207 14.97 5.53 6.99
C MET A 207 15.78 5.49 5.70
N VAL A 208 15.46 6.34 4.72
CA VAL A 208 16.23 6.49 3.48
C VAL A 208 17.69 6.84 3.83
N SER A 209 17.91 7.86 4.64
CA SER A 209 19.26 8.33 5.01
C SER A 209 20.09 7.24 5.69
N GLN A 210 19.51 6.50 6.63
CA GLN A 210 20.18 5.40 7.33
C GLN A 210 20.49 4.22 6.42
N ARG A 211 19.56 3.88 5.51
CA ARG A 211 19.75 2.77 4.56
C ARG A 211 20.91 3.06 3.61
N LEU A 212 20.93 4.26 3.05
CA LEU A 212 21.99 4.71 2.14
C LEU A 212 23.35 4.79 2.83
N LYS A 213 23.41 5.26 4.09
CA LYS A 213 24.64 5.24 4.90
C LYS A 213 25.21 3.84 5.11
N LYS A 214 24.35 2.82 5.20
CA LYS A 214 24.73 1.41 5.32
C LYS A 214 25.05 0.75 3.97
N GLY A 215 24.96 1.49 2.86
CA GLY A 215 25.18 0.96 1.51
C GLY A 215 24.08 0.00 1.03
N GLY A 216 22.89 0.07 1.61
CA GLY A 216 21.73 -0.71 1.18
C GLY A 216 20.74 0.12 0.37
N SER A 217 19.86 -0.55 -0.35
CA SER A 217 18.77 0.09 -1.08
C SER A 217 17.45 0.06 -0.31
N LEU A 218 16.55 0.99 -0.65
CA LEU A 218 15.17 1.07 -0.15
C LEU A 218 14.22 1.35 -1.32
N ARG A 219 13.14 0.56 -1.39
CA ARG A 219 12.01 0.81 -2.29
C ARG A 219 10.81 1.23 -1.48
N VAL A 220 10.10 2.25 -1.93
CA VAL A 220 8.85 2.68 -1.31
C VAL A 220 7.76 2.71 -2.36
N VAL A 221 6.63 2.08 -2.08
CA VAL A 221 5.43 2.12 -2.92
C VAL A 221 4.34 2.87 -2.17
N ALA A 222 3.84 3.95 -2.77
CA ALA A 222 2.71 4.71 -2.25
C ALA A 222 1.51 4.60 -3.19
N TYR A 223 0.36 4.21 -2.66
CA TYR A 223 -0.89 4.11 -3.41
C TYR A 223 -1.73 5.38 -3.25
N THR A 224 -2.33 5.85 -4.35
CA THR A 224 -3.21 7.04 -4.46
C THR A 224 -2.51 8.38 -4.33
N PHE A 225 -1.61 8.57 -3.37
CA PHE A 225 -0.97 9.86 -3.08
C PHE A 225 0.55 9.79 -3.14
N GLN A 226 1.17 10.84 -3.70
CA GLN A 226 2.61 11.00 -3.77
C GLN A 226 3.19 11.44 -2.42
N VAL A 227 4.40 11.00 -2.10
CA VAL A 227 5.17 11.49 -0.95
C VAL A 227 5.77 12.84 -1.34
N LYS A 228 5.37 13.91 -0.62
CA LYS A 228 5.79 15.28 -0.96
C LYS A 228 7.31 15.45 -0.90
N GLY A 229 7.90 16.00 -1.96
CA GLY A 229 9.34 16.26 -2.04
C GLY A 229 10.17 15.04 -2.44
N TRP A 230 9.55 13.93 -2.78
CA TRP A 230 10.20 12.80 -3.44
C TRP A 230 9.76 12.71 -4.90
N GLU A 231 10.72 12.42 -5.78
CA GLU A 231 10.45 12.16 -7.19
C GLU A 231 10.28 10.65 -7.42
N PRO A 232 9.13 10.20 -7.96
CA PRO A 232 8.90 8.79 -8.20
C PRO A 232 9.76 8.29 -9.36
N SER A 233 10.42 7.15 -9.16
CA SER A 233 11.15 6.45 -10.21
C SER A 233 10.21 5.84 -11.25
N ARG A 234 8.99 5.49 -10.85
CA ARG A 234 7.92 5.01 -11.74
C ARG A 234 6.54 5.38 -11.19
N VAL A 235 5.61 5.67 -12.09
CA VAL A 235 4.19 5.86 -11.78
C VAL A 235 3.38 4.87 -12.60
N ASP A 236 2.53 4.09 -11.95
CA ASP A 236 1.65 3.11 -12.59
C ASP A 236 0.19 3.52 -12.42
N THR A 237 -0.52 3.74 -13.53
CA THR A 237 -1.95 4.11 -13.57
C THR A 237 -2.82 3.01 -14.19
N SER A 238 -2.27 1.81 -14.38
CA SER A 238 -2.98 0.69 -15.01
C SER A 238 -4.02 0.01 -14.11
N THR A 239 -4.28 0.55 -12.91
CA THR A 239 -5.33 0.04 -12.01
C THR A 239 -6.70 0.17 -12.67
N LYS A 240 -7.65 -0.72 -12.35
CA LYS A 240 -9.01 -0.67 -12.94
C LYS A 240 -9.70 0.68 -12.74
N SER A 241 -9.34 1.42 -11.69
CA SER A 241 -9.88 2.73 -11.34
C SER A 241 -9.04 3.90 -11.85
N GLY A 242 -7.90 3.66 -12.51
CA GLY A 242 -6.95 4.69 -12.94
C GLY A 242 -6.23 5.40 -11.79
N VAL A 243 -6.36 4.90 -10.56
CA VAL A 243 -5.71 5.46 -9.37
C VAL A 243 -4.22 5.15 -9.43
N PRO A 244 -3.33 6.15 -9.27
CA PRO A 244 -1.90 5.98 -9.43
C PRO A 244 -1.27 5.19 -8.27
N ILE A 245 -0.22 4.43 -8.60
CA ILE A 245 0.72 3.81 -7.68
C ILE A 245 2.10 4.41 -7.99
N TYR A 246 2.74 4.98 -6.97
CA TYR A 246 4.05 5.63 -7.09
C TYR A 246 5.13 4.70 -6.51
N LEU A 247 6.18 4.44 -7.29
CA LEU A 247 7.38 3.75 -6.84
C LEU A 247 8.51 4.76 -6.68
N TYR A 248 9.16 4.74 -5.51
CA TYR A 248 10.40 5.45 -5.24
C TYR A 248 11.49 4.41 -5.00
N HIS A 249 12.63 4.59 -5.66
CA HIS A 249 13.79 3.73 -5.48
C HIS A 249 14.99 4.56 -5.03
N PHE A 250 15.56 4.18 -3.90
CA PHE A 250 16.77 4.76 -3.31
C PHE A 250 17.86 3.69 -3.36
N PRO A 251 18.84 3.80 -4.27
CA PRO A 251 19.85 2.77 -4.51
C PRO A 251 20.95 2.73 -3.45
#